data_AF-A0A955SXC3-F1
#
_entry.id   AF-A0A955SXC3-F1
#
_cell.length_a   1.000
_cell.length_b   1.000
_cell.length_c   1.000
_cell.angle_alpha   90.00
_cell.angle_beta   90.00
_cell.angle_gamma   90.00
#
_symmetry.space_group_name_H-M   'P 1'
#
loop_
_entity.id
_entity.type
_entity.pdbx_description
1 polymer ?
#
loop_
_entity_poly.entity_id
_entity_poly.type
_entity_poly.pdbx_seq_one_letter_code
_entity_poly.pdbx_strand_id
1 'polypeptide(L)'
;KSEWCECPPPTRLAIHSAKTYGGRVVAVGTTTTRTLESYSRQGWPEEPIRTDLFLKPGDEFQVVDSLITNFHLPKSTLLMMISAFMGNELRIRSYQEAVAQRYRFYSYGDAMLIL
;
A
#
# COMPACT_ATOMS: atom_id res chain seq x y z
N LYS A 1 -10.66 -11.28 3.86
CA LYS A 1 -10.58 -12.26 2.75
C LYS A 1 -9.11 -12.59 2.56
N SER A 2 -8.74 -13.88 2.60
CA SER A 2 -7.36 -14.31 2.40
C SER A 2 -7.05 -14.40 0.90
N GLU A 3 -6.00 -13.73 0.46
CA GLU A 3 -5.53 -13.70 -0.93
C GLU A 3 -4.27 -14.55 -1.06
N TRP A 4 -4.16 -15.28 -2.18
CA TRP A 4 -2.93 -15.94 -2.57
C TRP A 4 -2.02 -14.92 -3.25
N CYS A 5 -0.75 -14.88 -2.88
CA CYS A 5 0.22 -13.97 -3.48
C CYS A 5 1.60 -14.59 -3.57
N GLU A 6 2.34 -14.16 -4.58
CA GLU A 6 3.69 -14.61 -4.89
C GLU A 6 4.61 -13.39 -5.03
N CYS A 7 5.81 -13.47 -4.46
CA CYS A 7 6.87 -12.48 -4.64
C CYS A 7 8.12 -13.17 -5.20
N PRO A 8 8.33 -13.15 -6.52
CA PRO A 8 9.39 -13.94 -7.15
C PRO A 8 10.78 -13.41 -6.73
N PRO A 9 11.83 -14.27 -6.77
CA PRO A 9 13.17 -13.91 -6.31
C PRO A 9 13.73 -12.59 -6.90
N PRO A 10 13.58 -12.28 -8.20
CA PRO A 10 14.05 -11.01 -8.76
C PRO A 10 13.44 -9.78 -8.07
N THR A 11 12.16 -9.84 -7.71
CA THR A 11 11.47 -8.75 -6.99
C THR A 11 12.01 -8.58 -5.58
N ARG A 12 12.21 -9.69 -4.84
CA ARG A 12 12.78 -9.67 -3.49
C ARG A 12 14.20 -9.10 -3.48
N LEU A 13 15.03 -9.50 -4.44
CA LEU A 13 16.39 -9.00 -4.61
C LEU A 13 16.40 -7.50 -4.94
N ALA A 14 15.52 -7.05 -5.83
CA ALA A 14 15.39 -5.62 -6.17
C ALA A 14 14.98 -4.77 -4.96
N ILE A 15 14.02 -5.25 -4.16
CA ILE A 15 13.57 -4.59 -2.92
C ILE A 15 14.72 -4.51 -1.91
N HIS A 16 15.42 -5.63 -1.68
CA HIS A 16 16.54 -5.68 -0.75
C HIS A 16 17.66 -4.72 -1.19
N SER A 17 18.02 -4.75 -2.48
CA SER A 17 19.03 -3.84 -3.02
C SER A 17 18.61 -2.38 -2.88
N ALA A 18 17.36 -2.03 -3.21
CA ALA A 18 16.86 -0.67 -3.04
C ALA A 18 17.01 -0.20 -1.59
N LYS A 19 16.58 -1.01 -0.61
CA LYS A 19 16.68 -0.68 0.82
C LYS A 19 18.13 -0.57 1.29
N THR A 20 19.01 -1.49 0.89
CA THR A 20 20.44 -1.48 1.24
C THR A 20 21.15 -0.21 0.75
N TYR A 21 20.77 0.31 -0.41
CA TYR A 21 21.34 1.55 -0.98
C TYR A 21 20.57 2.82 -0.59
N GLY A 22 19.65 2.76 0.39
CA GLY A 22 18.86 3.91 0.84
C GLY A 22 17.85 4.42 -0.19
N GLY A 23 17.54 3.60 -1.20
CA GLY A 23 16.47 3.84 -2.16
C GLY A 23 15.08 3.59 -1.58
N ARG A 24 14.06 4.05 -2.31
CA ARG A 24 12.65 3.90 -1.92
C ARG A 24 11.97 2.77 -2.69
N VAL A 25 11.09 2.04 -2.02
CA VAL A 25 10.18 1.06 -2.61
C VAL A 25 8.80 1.70 -2.76
N VAL A 26 8.42 1.97 -4.01
CA VAL A 26 7.12 2.56 -4.36
C VAL A 26 6.15 1.45 -4.74
N ALA A 27 5.14 1.20 -3.91
CA ALA A 27 4.10 0.22 -4.23
C ALA A 27 3.06 0.84 -5.17
N VAL A 28 2.66 0.07 -6.18
CA VAL A 28 1.56 0.43 -7.09
C VAL A 28 0.37 -0.45 -6.76
N GLY A 29 -0.65 0.15 -6.13
CA GLY A 29 -1.86 -0.53 -5.71
C GLY A 29 -1.78 -1.14 -4.32
N THR A 30 -2.94 -1.22 -3.67
CA THR A 30 -3.08 -1.69 -2.29
C THR A 30 -2.83 -3.20 -2.12
N THR A 31 -3.08 -3.98 -3.18
CA THR A 31 -2.77 -5.41 -3.21
C THR A 31 -1.26 -5.63 -3.14
N THR A 32 -0.48 -4.90 -3.96
CA THR A 32 0.98 -4.92 -3.92
C THR A 32 1.51 -4.58 -2.54
N THR A 33 1.00 -3.51 -1.92
CA THR A 33 1.36 -3.12 -0.55
C THR A 33 1.12 -4.26 0.43
N ARG A 34 -0.07 -4.86 0.44
CA ARG A 34 -0.39 -5.97 1.34
C ARG A 34 0.50 -7.19 1.09
N THR A 35 0.79 -7.52 -0.16
CA THR A 35 1.70 -8.63 -0.50
C THR A 35 3.09 -8.37 0.08
N LEU A 36 3.71 -7.22 -0.22
CA LEU A 36 5.08 -6.93 0.24
C LEU A 36 5.19 -6.87 1.76
N GLU A 37 4.26 -6.20 2.43
CA GLU A 37 4.23 -6.12 3.90
C GLU A 37 3.99 -7.51 4.54
N SER A 38 3.23 -8.38 3.88
CA SER A 38 3.03 -9.76 4.37
C SER A 38 4.28 -10.60 4.22
N TYR A 39 4.96 -10.51 3.07
CA TYR A 39 6.23 -11.21 2.84
C TYR A 39 7.29 -10.78 3.85
N SER A 40 7.41 -9.48 4.13
CA SER A 40 8.36 -8.97 5.13
C SER A 40 8.06 -9.50 6.52
N ARG A 41 6.80 -9.44 6.97
CA ARG A 41 6.39 -9.93 8.29
C ARG A 41 6.51 -11.46 8.45
N GLN A 42 6.54 -12.21 7.35
CA GLN A 42 6.74 -13.65 7.34
C GLN A 42 8.20 -14.06 7.08
N GLY A 43 9.14 -13.10 7.01
CA GLY A 43 10.57 -13.40 6.84
C GLY A 43 10.99 -13.75 5.42
N TRP A 44 10.28 -13.23 4.40
CA TRP A 44 10.57 -13.41 2.98
C TRP A 44 10.63 -14.89 2.49
N PRO A 45 9.58 -15.71 2.74
CA PRO A 45 9.56 -17.09 2.31
C PRO A 45 9.74 -17.24 0.80
N GLU A 46 10.30 -18.37 0.36
CA GLU A 46 10.48 -18.66 -1.07
C GLU A 46 9.18 -19.07 -1.75
N GLU A 47 8.32 -19.78 -1.02
CA GLU A 47 7.04 -20.26 -1.50
C GLU A 47 5.99 -19.14 -1.56
N PRO A 48 4.98 -19.28 -2.43
CA PRO A 48 3.80 -18.43 -2.40
C PRO A 48 3.10 -18.49 -1.04
N ILE A 49 2.59 -17.34 -0.58
CA ILE A 49 1.90 -17.23 0.70
C ILE A 49 0.43 -16.89 0.50
N ARG A 50 -0.35 -17.13 1.56
CA ARG A 50 -1.67 -16.53 1.70
C ARG A 50 -1.60 -15.39 2.71
N THR A 51 -2.28 -14.29 2.40
CA THR A 51 -2.36 -13.13 3.29
C THR A 51 -3.79 -12.63 3.44
N ASP A 52 -4.20 -12.48 4.68
CA ASP A 52 -5.38 -11.72 5.10
C ASP A 52 -4.98 -10.43 5.82
N LEU A 53 -3.72 -10.01 5.66
CA LEU A 53 -3.14 -8.87 6.35
C LEU A 53 -4.03 -7.63 6.22
N PHE A 54 -4.41 -7.11 7.38
CA PHE A 54 -5.21 -5.91 7.53
C PHE A 54 -4.40 -4.81 8.22
N LEU A 55 -3.95 -3.85 7.41
CA LEU A 55 -3.18 -2.70 7.83
C LEU A 55 -4.12 -1.60 8.35
N LYS A 56 -3.93 -1.21 9.61
CA LYS A 56 -4.75 -0.21 10.34
C LYS A 56 -3.88 0.93 10.88
N PRO A 57 -4.46 2.09 11.20
CA PRO A 57 -3.72 3.19 11.81
C PRO A 57 -2.90 2.74 13.02
N GLY A 58 -1.61 3.11 13.03
CA GLY A 58 -0.63 2.70 14.03
C GLY A 58 0.23 1.49 13.63
N ASP A 59 -0.13 0.76 12.56
CA ASP A 59 0.75 -0.28 12.02
C ASP A 59 1.96 0.31 11.30
N GLU A 60 3.13 -0.31 11.47
CA GLU A 60 4.36 0.07 10.79
C GLU A 60 4.47 -0.62 9.42
N PHE A 61 4.89 0.14 8.41
CA PHE A 61 5.21 -0.36 7.07
C PHE A 61 6.72 -0.65 7.01
N GLN A 62 7.08 -1.90 6.78
CA GLN A 62 8.47 -2.36 6.78
C GLN A 62 9.13 -2.24 5.41
N VAL A 63 8.33 -2.31 4.35
CA VAL A 63 8.84 -2.39 2.97
C VAL A 63 8.46 -1.15 2.19
N VAL A 64 7.19 -0.78 2.18
CA VAL A 64 6.67 0.24 1.27
C VAL A 64 6.94 1.64 1.82
N ASP A 65 7.69 2.45 1.07
CA ASP A 65 8.02 3.83 1.42
C ASP A 65 7.07 4.84 0.78
N SER A 66 6.49 4.51 -0.37
CA SER A 66 5.54 5.37 -1.08
C SER A 66 4.47 4.52 -1.76
N LEU A 67 3.27 5.09 -1.94
CA LEU A 67 2.11 4.35 -2.46
C LEU A 67 1.42 5.13 -3.57
N ILE A 68 1.23 4.46 -4.71
CA ILE A 68 0.31 4.89 -5.77
C ILE A 68 -0.98 4.09 -5.65
N THR A 69 -2.12 4.76 -5.54
CA THR A 69 -3.43 4.11 -5.40
C THR A 69 -4.55 5.02 -5.90
N ASN A 70 -5.72 4.46 -6.21
CA ASN A 70 -6.92 5.23 -6.49
C ASN A 70 -7.49 5.88 -5.22
N PHE A 71 -8.46 6.79 -5.39
CA PHE A 71 -9.33 7.27 -4.32
C PHE A 71 -10.43 6.25 -3.97
N HIS A 72 -10.53 5.90 -2.69
CA HIS A 72 -11.41 4.84 -2.18
C HIS A 72 -12.66 5.40 -1.49
N LEU A 73 -13.77 4.66 -1.50
CA LEU A 73 -15.01 5.14 -0.88
C LEU A 73 -14.90 5.21 0.66
N PRO A 74 -15.67 6.12 1.30
CA PRO A 74 -15.83 6.15 2.75
C PRO A 74 -16.20 4.77 3.32
N LYS A 75 -15.68 4.46 4.51
CA LYS A 75 -15.94 3.21 5.25
C LYS A 75 -15.46 1.91 4.55
N SER A 76 -14.52 2.01 3.60
CA SER A 76 -13.85 0.83 3.01
C SER A 76 -12.61 0.43 3.81
N THR A 77 -12.28 -0.86 3.78
CA THR A 77 -11.03 -1.39 4.36
C THR A 77 -9.79 -0.81 3.68
N LEU A 78 -9.87 -0.49 2.38
CA LEU A 78 -8.81 0.17 1.64
C LEU A 78 -8.57 1.59 2.17
N LEU A 79 -9.63 2.34 2.48
CA LEU A 79 -9.48 3.66 3.09
C LEU A 79 -8.82 3.60 4.47
N MET A 80 -9.03 2.52 5.23
CA MET A 80 -8.30 2.30 6.49
C MET A 80 -6.81 2.06 6.26
N MET A 81 -6.42 1.27 5.24
CA MET A 81 -5.02 1.09 4.90
C MET A 81 -4.37 2.40 4.44
N ILE A 82 -5.06 3.20 3.63
CA ILE A 82 -4.60 4.55 3.26
C ILE A 82 -4.43 5.42 4.51
N SER A 83 -5.38 5.37 5.46
CA SER A 83 -5.25 6.08 6.75
C SER A 83 -4.05 5.60 7.56
N ALA A 84 -3.73 4.31 7.49
CA ALA A 84 -2.56 3.73 8.15
C ALA A 84 -1.26 4.26 7.55
N PHE A 85 -1.23 4.44 6.22
CA PHE A 85 -0.05 4.88 5.50
C PHE A 85 0.21 6.39 5.62
N MET A 86 -0.81 7.23 5.35
CA MET A 86 -0.63 8.70 5.29
C MET A 86 -1.10 9.45 6.54
N GLY A 87 -1.67 8.73 7.52
CA GLY A 87 -2.34 9.33 8.67
C GLY A 87 -3.75 9.84 8.36
N ASN A 88 -4.60 9.90 9.38
CA ASN A 88 -6.01 10.25 9.21
C ASN A 88 -6.24 11.72 8.87
N GLU A 89 -5.44 12.64 9.43
CA GLU A 89 -5.60 14.08 9.19
C GLU A 89 -5.29 14.43 7.73
N LEU A 90 -4.14 13.98 7.22
CA LEU A 90 -3.76 14.22 5.83
C LEU A 90 -4.75 13.57 4.86
N ARG A 91 -5.26 12.37 5.18
CA ARG A 91 -6.32 11.73 4.40
C ARG A 91 -7.58 12.58 4.33
N ILE A 92 -8.08 13.10 5.46
CA ILE A 92 -9.30 13.92 5.48
C ILE A 92 -9.11 15.15 4.58
N ARG A 93 -8.01 15.89 4.74
CA ARG A 93 -7.71 17.08 3.95
C ARG A 93 -7.60 16.75 2.46
N SER A 94 -6.86 15.71 2.10
CA SER A 94 -6.64 15.30 0.71
C SER A 94 -7.96 14.88 0.02
N TYR A 95 -8.84 14.18 0.72
CA TYR A 95 -10.13 13.75 0.18
C TYR A 95 -11.12 14.92 0.03
N GLN A 96 -11.12 15.88 0.95
CA GLN A 96 -11.92 17.09 0.83
C GLN A 96 -11.48 17.92 -0.39
N GLU A 97 -10.18 18.08 -0.58
CA GLU A 97 -9.62 18.78 -1.75
C GLU A 97 -9.98 18.06 -3.04
N ALA A 98 -9.81 16.73 -3.10
CA ALA A 98 -10.17 15.94 -4.28
C ALA A 98 -11.65 16.10 -4.66
N VAL A 99 -12.56 16.15 -3.67
CA VAL A 99 -13.99 16.43 -3.92
C VAL A 99 -14.20 17.86 -4.42
N ALA A 100 -13.56 18.86 -3.81
CA ALA A 100 -13.67 20.26 -4.21
C ALA A 100 -13.18 20.48 -5.66
N GLN A 101 -12.09 19.82 -6.03
CA GLN A 101 -11.50 19.85 -7.37
C GLN A 101 -12.15 18.87 -8.36
N ARG A 102 -13.24 18.19 -7.96
CA ARG A 102 -14.00 17.26 -8.80
C ARG A 102 -13.16 16.12 -9.39
N TYR A 103 -12.22 15.59 -8.60
CA TYR A 103 -11.50 14.37 -8.94
C TYR A 103 -12.50 13.22 -9.09
N ARG A 104 -12.17 12.29 -9.97
CA ARG A 104 -12.93 11.06 -10.20
C ARG A 104 -12.45 10.02 -9.20
N PHE A 105 -13.38 9.38 -8.51
CA PHE A 105 -13.07 8.37 -7.49
C PHE A 105 -13.21 6.95 -8.08
N TYR A 106 -12.79 5.94 -7.31
CA TYR A 106 -12.99 4.51 -7.60
C TYR A 106 -12.06 3.93 -8.69
N SER A 107 -12.37 2.73 -9.19
CA SER A 107 -11.48 1.90 -10.01
C SER A 107 -10.98 2.56 -11.30
N TYR A 108 -11.79 3.44 -11.91
CA TYR A 108 -11.47 4.13 -13.15
C TYR A 108 -11.31 5.65 -12.96
N GLY A 109 -11.18 6.07 -11.72
CA GLY A 109 -11.00 7.46 -11.35
C GLY A 109 -9.55 7.91 -11.50
N ASP A 110 -9.25 9.00 -10.81
CA ASP A 110 -7.90 9.54 -10.69
C ASP A 110 -7.10 8.78 -9.61
N ALA A 111 -5.78 9.00 -9.63
CA ALA A 111 -4.85 8.37 -8.71
C ALA A 111 -4.29 9.38 -7.69
N MET A 112 -3.76 8.82 -6.61
CA MET A 112 -3.06 9.51 -5.54
C MET A 112 -1.68 8.87 -5.39
N LEU A 113 -0.65 9.71 -5.30
CA LEU A 113 0.71 9.34 -4.92
C LEU A 113 0.96 9.86 -3.50
N ILE A 114 1.31 8.96 -2.59
CA ILE A 114 1.69 9.29 -1.20
C ILE A 114 3.20 9.06 -1.08
N LEU A 115 3.92 10.08 -0.63
CA LEU A 115 5.39 10.12 -0.57
C LEU A 115 5.92 10.13 0.85
#